data_AF-A0AB34Z1Y6-F1
#
_entry.id   AF-A0AB34Z1Y6-F1
#
_cell.length_a   1.000
_cell.length_b   1.000
_cell.length_c   1.000
_cell.angle_alpha   90.00
_cell.angle_beta   90.00
_cell.angle_gamma   90.00
#
_symmetry.space_group_name_H-M   'P 1'
#
loop_
_entity.id
_entity.type
_entity.pdbx_description
1 polymer ?
#
loop_
_entity_poly.entity_id
_entity_poly.type
_entity_poly.pdbx_seq_one_letter_code
_entity_poly.pdbx_strand_id
1 'polypeptide(L)'
;MRTAIDKVGRGKERDVNVRFQAMASHYLFEPEFCNPASGWEKGQVEKNVQDARHRFFQPVPRFPSLEALNDWLEQRCKEFWAQTPHGQMRGTIADIWAEEAPALMPITRPFDGFVEYTKRVSPTCLVHLERNRYSVPASFANRPVSLRVYPDRVVAAAEGQIICEHRRVIDRSHDRPGQTIYDWRHYLAVVQRKPGALRNGAPFVELPDAFRALQQYLLKKPGGDREMVDILALVLQHDEQAVLSAVDMALKSGVPTKTHVLNLLHRLVDGKSFTPPTIDAPQALTLVNEPKANVERYDALRKTEARHAS
;
A
#
# COMPACT_ATOMS: atom_id res chain seq x y z
N MET A 1 -5.12 -2.93 -22.85
CA MET A 1 -5.32 -3.23 -24.29
C MET A 1 -6.44 -2.34 -24.81
N ARG A 2 -6.32 -1.74 -26.00
CA ARG A 2 -7.35 -0.81 -26.54
C ARG A 2 -8.39 -1.52 -27.41
N THR A 3 -8.00 -2.57 -28.13
CA THR A 3 -8.88 -3.35 -29.02
C THR A 3 -8.53 -4.83 -28.93
N ALA A 4 -9.52 -5.73 -29.08
CA ALA A 4 -9.31 -7.18 -29.12
C ALA A 4 -8.83 -7.67 -30.50
N ILE A 5 -9.03 -6.86 -31.54
CA ILE A 5 -8.62 -7.11 -32.92
C ILE A 5 -7.64 -6.00 -33.31
N ASP A 6 -6.51 -6.39 -33.89
CA ASP A 6 -5.51 -5.46 -34.43
C ASP A 6 -5.82 -5.11 -35.89
N LYS A 7 -6.32 -6.07 -36.68
CA LYS A 7 -6.72 -5.84 -38.08
C LYS A 7 -7.92 -6.70 -38.51
N VAL A 8 -8.77 -6.09 -39.33
CA VAL A 8 -9.91 -6.75 -39.99
C VAL A 8 -9.47 -7.15 -41.41
N GLY A 9 -9.41 -8.44 -41.69
CA GLY A 9 -9.10 -9.02 -43.00
C GLY A 9 -10.32 -9.17 -43.91
N ARG A 10 -10.20 -9.93 -45.00
CA ARG A 10 -11.32 -10.20 -45.91
C ARG A 10 -12.30 -11.18 -45.27
N GLY A 11 -13.60 -10.90 -45.41
CA GLY A 11 -14.64 -11.76 -44.83
C GLY A 11 -14.53 -11.86 -43.30
N LYS A 12 -14.38 -13.10 -42.80
CA LYS A 12 -14.26 -13.42 -41.37
C LYS A 12 -12.83 -13.40 -40.82
N GLU A 13 -11.81 -13.19 -41.66
CA GLU A 13 -10.42 -13.14 -41.19
C GLU A 13 -10.17 -11.96 -40.26
N ARG A 14 -9.58 -12.21 -39.09
CA ARG A 14 -9.22 -11.20 -38.10
C ARG A 14 -7.82 -11.48 -37.56
N ASP A 15 -6.97 -10.47 -37.52
CA ASP A 15 -5.74 -10.52 -36.75
C ASP A 15 -6.10 -10.14 -35.31
N VAL A 16 -6.21 -11.16 -34.46
CA VAL A 16 -6.56 -11.01 -33.05
C VAL A 16 -5.35 -10.50 -32.27
N ASN A 17 -5.58 -9.57 -31.35
CA ASN A 17 -4.52 -9.05 -30.51
C ASN A 17 -3.88 -10.19 -29.69
N VAL A 18 -2.56 -10.32 -29.74
CA VAL A 18 -1.82 -11.43 -29.08
C VAL A 18 -2.14 -11.54 -27.59
N ARG A 19 -2.29 -10.40 -26.90
CA ARG A 19 -2.61 -10.41 -25.45
C ARG A 19 -4.06 -10.83 -25.19
N PHE A 20 -4.98 -10.46 -26.07
CA PHE A 20 -6.36 -10.94 -26.01
C PHE A 20 -6.43 -12.44 -26.28
N GLN A 21 -5.69 -12.93 -27.27
CA GLN A 21 -5.60 -14.36 -27.57
C GLN A 21 -5.02 -15.13 -26.38
N ALA A 22 -3.98 -14.61 -25.71
CA ALA A 22 -3.45 -15.22 -24.49
C ALA A 22 -4.50 -15.29 -23.36
N MET A 23 -5.34 -14.27 -23.22
CA MET A 23 -6.46 -14.28 -22.27
C MET A 23 -7.53 -15.31 -22.64
N ALA A 24 -7.89 -15.40 -23.93
CA ALA A 24 -8.84 -16.39 -24.43
C ALA A 24 -8.34 -17.83 -24.20
N SER A 25 -7.07 -18.09 -24.51
CA SER A 25 -6.42 -19.38 -24.22
C SER A 25 -6.32 -19.66 -22.72
N HIS A 26 -6.08 -18.63 -21.88
CA HIS A 26 -6.01 -18.80 -20.43
C HIS A 26 -7.35 -19.23 -19.81
N TYR A 27 -8.45 -18.67 -20.31
CA TYR A 27 -9.81 -19.01 -19.85
C TYR A 27 -10.52 -20.06 -20.72
N LEU A 28 -9.84 -20.61 -21.73
CA LEU A 28 -10.32 -21.66 -22.61
C LEU A 28 -11.65 -21.34 -23.32
N PHE A 29 -11.80 -20.10 -23.82
CA PHE A 29 -12.95 -19.73 -24.64
C PHE A 29 -12.54 -19.33 -26.06
N GLU A 30 -13.44 -19.55 -27.02
CA GLU A 30 -13.27 -19.10 -28.40
C GLU A 30 -13.97 -17.74 -28.59
N PRO A 31 -13.23 -16.69 -28.99
CA PRO A 31 -13.85 -15.38 -29.20
C PRO A 31 -14.60 -15.32 -30.54
N GLU A 32 -15.88 -14.95 -30.49
CA GLU A 32 -16.67 -14.65 -31.69
C GLU A 32 -16.79 -13.13 -31.90
N PHE A 33 -16.56 -12.66 -33.13
CA PHE A 33 -16.57 -11.24 -33.46
C PHE A 33 -17.67 -10.91 -34.46
N CYS A 34 -18.42 -9.82 -34.19
CA CYS A 34 -19.40 -9.28 -35.13
C CYS A 34 -18.76 -8.81 -36.45
N ASN A 35 -19.55 -8.79 -37.51
CA ASN A 35 -19.12 -8.29 -38.80
C ASN A 35 -19.03 -6.75 -38.81
N PRO A 36 -18.08 -6.17 -39.58
CA PRO A 36 -18.01 -4.72 -39.76
C PRO A 36 -19.30 -4.17 -40.37
N ALA A 37 -19.78 -3.04 -39.83
CA ALA A 37 -21.02 -2.38 -40.26
C ALA A 37 -22.31 -3.21 -40.13
N SER A 38 -22.29 -4.32 -39.39
CA SER A 38 -23.46 -5.18 -39.17
C SER A 38 -24.16 -4.86 -37.85
N GLY A 39 -24.74 -3.66 -37.73
CA GLY A 39 -25.43 -3.21 -36.51
C GLY A 39 -26.58 -4.12 -36.06
N TRP A 40 -27.20 -4.85 -36.99
CA TRP A 40 -28.28 -5.80 -36.71
C TRP A 40 -27.88 -6.96 -35.76
N GLU A 41 -26.59 -7.28 -35.66
CA GLU A 41 -26.04 -8.37 -34.85
C GLU A 41 -25.97 -7.93 -33.38
N LYS A 42 -26.15 -6.63 -33.11
CA LYS A 42 -26.03 -6.02 -31.79
C LYS A 42 -27.36 -5.53 -31.20
N GLY A 43 -28.48 -5.66 -31.93
CA GLY A 43 -29.76 -5.07 -31.52
C GLY A 43 -30.26 -5.52 -30.14
N GLN A 44 -30.09 -6.80 -29.80
CA GLN A 44 -30.48 -7.32 -28.48
C GLN A 44 -29.58 -6.78 -27.35
N VAL A 45 -28.27 -6.70 -27.62
CA VAL A 45 -27.28 -6.20 -26.66
C VAL A 45 -27.50 -4.71 -26.38
N GLU A 46 -27.72 -3.91 -27.42
CA GLU A 46 -27.95 -2.46 -27.30
C GLU A 46 -29.23 -2.14 -26.52
N LYS A 47 -30.32 -2.86 -26.79
CA LYS A 47 -31.57 -2.71 -26.04
C LYS A 47 -31.39 -3.06 -24.56
N ASN A 48 -30.70 -4.16 -24.27
CA ASN A 48 -30.42 -4.56 -22.88
C ASN A 48 -29.59 -3.52 -22.13
N VAL A 49 -28.60 -2.89 -22.78
CA VAL A 49 -27.82 -1.81 -22.19
C VAL A 49 -28.69 -0.59 -21.90
N GLN A 50 -29.58 -0.21 -22.82
CA GLN A 50 -30.53 0.89 -22.61
C GLN A 50 -31.46 0.59 -21.43
N ASP A 51 -32.07 -0.59 -21.39
CA ASP A 51 -32.98 -1.01 -20.34
C ASP A 51 -32.29 -1.06 -18.96
N ALA A 52 -31.08 -1.62 -18.89
CA ALA A 52 -30.28 -1.66 -17.67
C ALA A 52 -29.93 -0.26 -17.15
N ARG A 53 -29.62 0.68 -18.06
CA ARG A 53 -29.34 2.08 -17.69
C ARG A 53 -30.55 2.74 -17.03
N HIS A 54 -31.74 2.54 -17.60
CA HIS A 54 -32.98 3.06 -17.02
C HIS A 54 -33.34 2.36 -15.71
N ARG A 55 -33.06 1.06 -15.58
CA ARG A 55 -33.42 0.26 -14.40
C ARG A 55 -32.52 0.51 -13.18
N PHE A 56 -31.22 0.60 -13.37
CA PHE A 56 -30.25 0.67 -12.27
C PHE A 56 -29.67 2.07 -12.04
N PHE A 57 -29.63 2.90 -13.08
CA PHE A 57 -28.90 4.18 -13.01
C PHE A 57 -29.82 5.40 -13.16
N GLN A 58 -31.13 5.24 -13.01
CA GLN A 58 -32.09 6.34 -12.99
C GLN A 58 -33.02 6.25 -11.76
N PRO A 59 -32.95 7.23 -10.83
CA PRO A 59 -31.98 8.33 -10.79
C PRO A 59 -30.55 7.83 -10.59
N VAL A 60 -29.56 8.64 -11.00
CA VAL A 60 -28.14 8.27 -10.88
C VAL A 60 -27.79 8.09 -9.39
N PRO A 61 -27.36 6.89 -8.96
CA PRO A 61 -27.10 6.64 -7.56
C PRO A 61 -25.79 7.30 -7.14
N ARG A 62 -25.72 7.75 -5.89
CA ARG A 62 -24.53 8.40 -5.31
C ARG A 62 -23.88 7.45 -4.31
N PHE A 63 -22.59 7.18 -4.51
CA PHE A 63 -21.78 6.32 -3.66
C PHE A 63 -20.45 6.98 -3.28
N PRO A 64 -19.87 6.62 -2.12
CA PRO A 64 -18.62 7.19 -1.63
C PRO A 64 -17.38 6.68 -2.38
N SER A 65 -17.45 5.49 -2.98
CA SER A 65 -16.36 4.90 -3.77
C SER A 65 -16.88 4.06 -4.93
N LEU A 66 -15.99 3.71 -5.85
CA LEU A 66 -16.29 2.77 -6.93
C LEU A 66 -16.54 1.36 -6.39
N GLU A 67 -15.85 0.94 -5.32
CA GLU A 67 -16.10 -0.35 -4.68
C GLU A 67 -17.54 -0.41 -4.14
N ALA A 68 -17.98 0.62 -3.41
CA ALA A 68 -19.34 0.67 -2.86
C ALA A 68 -20.42 0.64 -3.96
N LEU A 69 -20.16 1.28 -5.10
CA LEU A 69 -21.04 1.19 -6.28
C LEU A 69 -21.06 -0.24 -6.86
N ASN A 70 -19.91 -0.89 -6.97
CA ASN A 70 -19.81 -2.25 -7.50
C ASN A 70 -20.56 -3.25 -6.60
N ASP A 71 -20.38 -3.18 -5.28
CA ASP A 71 -21.08 -4.05 -4.32
C ASP A 71 -22.61 -3.88 -4.42
N TRP A 72 -23.07 -2.63 -4.51
CA TRP A 72 -24.49 -2.34 -4.68
C TRP A 72 -25.03 -2.84 -6.03
N LEU A 73 -24.29 -2.66 -7.12
CA LEU A 73 -24.69 -3.14 -8.44
C LEU A 73 -24.77 -4.67 -8.49
N GLU A 74 -23.80 -5.37 -7.90
CA GLU A 74 -23.81 -6.82 -7.83
C GLU A 74 -25.06 -7.33 -7.11
N GLN A 75 -25.37 -6.73 -5.96
CA GLN A 75 -26.57 -7.07 -5.20
C GLN A 75 -27.86 -6.83 -6.00
N ARG A 76 -27.96 -5.69 -6.68
CA ARG A 76 -29.12 -5.37 -7.53
C ARG A 76 -29.28 -6.31 -8.72
N CYS A 77 -28.18 -6.74 -9.34
CA CYS A 77 -28.21 -7.74 -10.40
C CYS A 77 -28.76 -9.08 -9.89
N LYS A 78 -28.31 -9.55 -8.72
CA LYS A 78 -28.80 -10.79 -8.10
C LYS A 78 -30.29 -10.71 -7.74
N GLU A 79 -30.73 -9.62 -7.14
CA GLU A 79 -32.16 -9.36 -6.85
C GLU A 79 -33.01 -9.37 -8.13
N PHE A 80 -32.48 -8.76 -9.19
CA PHE A 80 -33.16 -8.73 -10.48
C PHE A 80 -33.25 -10.11 -11.11
N TRP A 81 -32.18 -10.92 -11.05
CA TRP A 81 -32.20 -12.29 -11.57
C TRP A 81 -33.22 -13.18 -10.85
N ALA A 82 -33.40 -12.98 -9.54
CA ALA A 82 -34.38 -13.71 -8.74
C ALA A 82 -35.85 -13.38 -9.08
N GLN A 83 -36.12 -12.28 -9.79
CA GLN A 83 -37.47 -11.87 -10.18
C GLN A 83 -37.72 -12.01 -11.69
N THR A 84 -36.68 -12.26 -12.47
CA THR A 84 -36.75 -12.29 -13.92
C THR A 84 -36.98 -13.73 -14.39
N PRO A 85 -38.08 -14.04 -15.10
CA PRO A 85 -38.26 -15.33 -15.73
C PRO A 85 -37.15 -15.61 -16.75
N HIS A 86 -36.65 -16.84 -16.83
CA HIS A 86 -35.61 -17.19 -17.81
C HIS A 86 -36.07 -17.02 -19.27
N GLY A 87 -37.37 -17.11 -19.52
CA GLY A 87 -37.98 -16.91 -20.84
C GLY A 87 -37.93 -18.11 -21.79
N GLN A 88 -37.11 -19.12 -21.50
CA GLN A 88 -37.04 -20.39 -22.24
C GLN A 88 -37.29 -21.58 -21.31
N MET A 89 -36.57 -21.64 -20.19
CA MET A 89 -36.74 -22.64 -19.16
C MET A 89 -37.73 -22.18 -18.09
N ARG A 90 -38.29 -23.12 -17.34
CA ARG A 90 -39.18 -22.83 -16.21
C ARG A 90 -38.35 -22.33 -15.04
N GLY A 91 -38.84 -21.28 -14.37
CA GLY A 91 -38.15 -20.66 -13.25
C GLY A 91 -37.57 -19.29 -13.59
N THR A 92 -36.87 -18.73 -12.62
CA THR A 92 -36.18 -17.44 -12.72
C THR A 92 -34.76 -17.64 -13.23
N ILE A 93 -34.10 -16.55 -13.66
CA ILE A 93 -32.67 -16.59 -14.02
C ILE A 93 -31.83 -17.10 -12.84
N ALA A 94 -32.18 -16.72 -11.60
CA ALA A 94 -31.47 -17.17 -10.42
C ALA A 94 -31.60 -18.68 -10.17
N ASP A 95 -32.77 -19.26 -10.44
CA ASP A 95 -33.00 -20.71 -10.28
C ASP A 95 -32.13 -21.50 -11.24
N ILE A 96 -32.15 -21.12 -12.52
CA ILE A 96 -31.33 -21.77 -13.56
C ILE A 96 -29.84 -21.58 -13.29
N TRP A 97 -29.41 -20.37 -12.88
CA TRP A 97 -28.02 -20.13 -12.50
C TRP A 97 -27.56 -21.05 -11.36
N ALA A 98 -28.41 -21.29 -10.36
CA ALA A 98 -28.09 -22.18 -9.24
C ALA A 98 -27.94 -23.64 -9.70
N GLU A 99 -28.69 -24.06 -10.72
CA GLU A 99 -28.57 -25.40 -11.33
C GLU A 99 -27.30 -25.54 -12.19
N GLU A 100 -26.95 -24.51 -12.97
CA GLU A 100 -25.81 -24.54 -13.90
C GLU A 100 -24.46 -24.27 -13.23
N ALA A 101 -24.39 -23.41 -12.21
CA ALA A 101 -23.14 -22.98 -11.59
C ALA A 101 -22.23 -24.14 -11.12
N PRO A 102 -22.73 -25.24 -10.54
CA PRO A 102 -21.91 -26.40 -10.17
C PRO A 102 -21.29 -27.14 -11.37
N ALA A 103 -21.87 -26.99 -12.57
CA ALA A 103 -21.36 -27.61 -13.80
C ALA A 103 -20.34 -26.74 -14.54
N LEU A 104 -20.16 -25.48 -14.11
CA LEU A 104 -19.19 -24.56 -14.72
C LEU A 104 -17.74 -24.96 -14.38
N MET A 105 -16.83 -24.67 -15.30
CA MET A 105 -15.41 -24.87 -15.09
C MET A 105 -14.89 -23.88 -14.01
N PRO A 106 -14.21 -24.36 -12.96
CA PRO A 106 -13.66 -23.48 -11.94
C PRO A 106 -12.47 -22.67 -12.49
N ILE A 107 -12.44 -21.38 -12.21
CA ILE A 107 -11.31 -20.52 -12.53
C ILE A 107 -10.21 -20.73 -11.47
N THR A 108 -9.06 -21.26 -11.88
CA THR A 108 -7.95 -21.57 -10.97
C THR A 108 -7.04 -20.38 -10.67
N ARG A 109 -6.80 -19.52 -11.68
CA ARG A 109 -5.97 -18.32 -11.54
C ARG A 109 -6.52 -17.19 -12.41
N PRO A 110 -6.60 -15.95 -11.91
CA PRO A 110 -6.94 -14.81 -12.75
C PRO A 110 -5.84 -14.56 -13.78
N PHE A 111 -6.24 -14.19 -14.99
CA PHE A 111 -5.31 -13.73 -16.03
C PHE A 111 -4.67 -12.40 -15.62
N ASP A 112 -3.37 -12.28 -15.83
CA ASP A 112 -2.62 -11.08 -15.44
C ASP A 112 -2.78 -9.94 -16.47
N GLY A 113 -3.81 -9.12 -16.27
CA GLY A 113 -4.33 -8.14 -17.23
C GLY A 113 -3.68 -6.75 -17.26
N PHE A 114 -2.35 -6.62 -17.15
CA PHE A 114 -1.68 -5.31 -17.20
C PHE A 114 -1.35 -4.81 -18.62
N VAL A 115 -1.03 -3.52 -18.74
CA VAL A 115 -0.34 -2.96 -19.92
C VAL A 115 1.11 -2.69 -19.56
N GLU A 116 2.04 -3.17 -20.37
CA GLU A 116 3.47 -3.04 -20.09
C GLU A 116 4.10 -1.92 -20.91
N TYR A 117 4.95 -1.13 -20.27
CA TYR A 117 5.78 -0.12 -20.92
C TYR A 117 7.22 -0.23 -20.46
N THR A 118 8.17 -0.20 -21.38
CA THR A 118 9.59 0.02 -21.04
C THR A 118 9.80 1.51 -20.78
N LYS A 119 10.18 1.88 -19.55
CA LYS A 119 10.41 3.27 -19.14
C LYS A 119 11.79 3.41 -18.52
N ARG A 120 12.47 4.53 -18.79
CA ARG A 120 13.72 4.88 -18.10
C ARG A 120 13.41 5.66 -16.84
N VAL A 121 13.96 5.25 -15.70
CA VAL A 121 13.87 5.99 -14.44
C VAL A 121 14.71 7.26 -14.56
N SER A 122 14.16 8.40 -14.16
CA SER A 122 14.88 9.68 -14.16
C SER A 122 16.03 9.69 -13.13
N PRO A 123 16.97 10.65 -13.22
CA PRO A 123 17.98 10.87 -12.17
C PRO A 123 17.36 11.18 -10.79
N THR A 124 16.14 11.69 -10.76
CA THR A 124 15.36 11.99 -9.55
C THR A 124 14.53 10.81 -9.06
N CYS A 125 14.80 9.61 -9.58
CA CYS A 125 14.16 8.35 -9.19
C CYS A 125 12.65 8.33 -9.51
N LEU A 126 12.23 8.90 -10.65
CA LEU A 126 10.82 8.96 -11.06
C LEU A 126 10.60 8.25 -12.40
N VAL A 127 9.44 7.61 -12.55
CA VAL A 127 8.90 7.14 -13.84
C VAL A 127 7.63 7.90 -14.20
N HIS A 128 7.51 8.25 -15.48
CA HIS A 128 6.37 9.01 -15.98
C HIS A 128 5.33 8.11 -16.64
N LEU A 129 4.08 8.27 -16.22
CA LEU A 129 2.92 7.61 -16.79
C LEU A 129 1.78 8.64 -16.93
N GLU A 130 1.30 8.81 -18.16
CA GLU A 130 0.26 9.79 -18.51
C GLU A 130 0.65 11.20 -18.07
N ARG A 131 0.00 11.77 -17.05
CA ARG A 131 0.35 13.08 -16.48
C ARG A 131 1.10 12.98 -15.16
N ASN A 132 1.15 11.79 -14.58
CA ASN A 132 1.66 11.57 -13.23
C ASN A 132 3.10 11.04 -13.26
N ARG A 133 3.78 11.20 -12.13
CA ARG A 133 5.12 10.68 -11.89
C ARG A 133 5.11 9.85 -10.62
N TYR A 134 5.72 8.67 -10.67
CA TYR A 134 5.77 7.74 -9.55
C TYR A 134 7.23 7.52 -9.16
N SER A 135 7.55 7.56 -7.88
CA SER A 135 8.92 7.29 -7.44
C SER A 135 9.28 5.81 -7.58
N VAL A 136 10.55 5.53 -7.78
CA VAL A 136 11.14 4.19 -7.91
C VAL A 136 12.37 4.14 -7.01
N PRO A 137 12.73 2.98 -6.41
CA PRO A 137 13.92 2.90 -5.55
C PRO A 137 15.18 3.45 -6.22
N ALA A 138 15.97 4.23 -5.46
CA ALA A 138 17.11 4.97 -5.99
C ALA A 138 18.21 4.10 -6.61
N SER A 139 18.28 2.81 -6.25
CA SER A 139 19.14 1.81 -6.89
C SER A 139 18.89 1.67 -8.40
N PHE A 140 17.68 2.01 -8.87
CA PHE A 140 17.27 1.94 -10.27
C PHE A 140 17.29 3.29 -10.99
N ALA A 141 17.81 4.35 -10.36
CA ALA A 141 17.96 5.66 -11.01
C ALA A 141 18.78 5.54 -12.32
N ASN A 142 18.33 6.20 -13.38
CA ASN A 142 18.91 6.14 -14.73
C ASN A 142 18.90 4.75 -15.41
N ARG A 143 18.18 3.76 -14.87
CA ARG A 143 18.04 2.43 -15.48
C ARG A 143 16.69 2.27 -16.20
N PRO A 144 16.61 1.42 -17.24
CA PRO A 144 15.33 1.00 -17.79
C PRO A 144 14.63 0.05 -16.82
N VAL A 145 13.30 0.19 -16.70
CA VAL A 145 12.42 -0.67 -15.92
C VAL A 145 11.18 -1.01 -16.73
N SER A 146 10.56 -2.16 -16.46
CA SER A 146 9.23 -2.49 -16.94
C SER A 146 8.18 -1.86 -16.03
N LEU A 147 7.30 -1.04 -16.61
CA LEU A 147 6.17 -0.44 -15.92
C LEU A 147 4.90 -1.17 -16.31
N ARG A 148 4.34 -1.95 -15.38
CA ARG A 148 3.09 -2.68 -15.53
C ARG A 148 1.95 -1.86 -14.97
N VAL A 149 1.02 -1.47 -15.83
CA VAL A 149 -0.10 -0.58 -15.51
C VAL A 149 -1.38 -1.40 -15.40
N TYR A 150 -1.97 -1.39 -14.21
CA TYR A 150 -3.26 -1.99 -13.89
C TYR A 150 -4.35 -0.91 -13.82
N PRO A 151 -5.63 -1.28 -13.67
CA PRO A 151 -6.71 -0.32 -13.49
C PRO A 151 -6.52 0.58 -12.25
N ASP A 152 -6.07 -0.02 -11.14
CA ASP A 152 -6.01 0.55 -9.79
C ASP A 152 -4.59 0.79 -9.27
N ARG A 153 -3.59 0.14 -9.87
CA ARG A 153 -2.18 0.22 -9.45
C ARG A 153 -1.19 0.31 -10.61
N VAL A 154 0.02 0.73 -10.29
CA VAL A 154 1.19 0.77 -11.18
C VAL A 154 2.32 0.02 -10.50
N VAL A 155 2.87 -0.98 -11.18
CA VAL A 155 3.95 -1.82 -10.65
C VAL A 155 5.18 -1.62 -11.51
N ALA A 156 6.30 -1.25 -10.89
CA ALA A 156 7.59 -1.25 -11.56
C ALA A 156 8.29 -2.60 -11.31
N ALA A 157 8.84 -3.18 -12.36
CA ALA A 157 9.60 -4.41 -12.31
C ALA A 157 10.95 -4.24 -13.03
N ALA A 158 12.00 -4.82 -12.46
CA ALA A 158 13.35 -4.84 -13.02
C ALA A 158 14.03 -6.15 -12.63
N GLU A 159 14.92 -6.65 -13.49
CA GLU A 159 15.73 -7.84 -13.17
C GLU A 159 14.89 -9.07 -12.76
N GLY A 160 13.69 -9.21 -13.34
CA GLY A 160 12.76 -10.30 -13.05
C GLY A 160 11.96 -10.15 -11.74
N GLN A 161 12.14 -9.07 -10.99
CA GLN A 161 11.50 -8.82 -9.71
C GLN A 161 10.62 -7.58 -9.73
N ILE A 162 9.59 -7.55 -8.87
CA ILE A 162 8.81 -6.34 -8.59
C ILE A 162 9.63 -5.48 -7.64
N ILE A 163 9.90 -4.24 -8.03
CA ILE A 163 10.76 -3.32 -7.27
C ILE A 163 9.96 -2.30 -6.46
N CYS A 164 8.78 -1.91 -6.94
CA CYS A 164 7.84 -1.09 -6.19
C CYS A 164 6.44 -1.15 -6.80
N GLU A 165 5.45 -0.78 -5.99
CA GLU A 165 4.05 -0.66 -6.37
C GLU A 165 3.49 0.68 -5.88
N HIS A 166 2.63 1.30 -6.69
CA HIS A 166 1.90 2.52 -6.36
C HIS A 166 0.43 2.36 -6.70
N ARG A 167 -0.46 2.98 -5.91
CA ARG A 167 -1.84 3.20 -6.34
C ARG A 167 -1.84 4.08 -7.58
N ARG A 168 -2.58 3.68 -8.62
CA ARG A 168 -2.71 4.46 -9.85
C ARG A 168 -3.62 5.65 -9.59
N VAL A 169 -3.09 6.84 -9.84
CA VAL A 169 -3.86 8.08 -9.84
C VAL A 169 -4.28 8.37 -11.28
N ILE A 170 -5.58 8.48 -11.50
CA ILE A 170 -6.17 8.88 -12.79
C ILE A 170 -6.73 10.28 -12.60
N ASP A 171 -6.05 11.29 -13.16
CA ASP A 171 -6.55 12.66 -13.14
C ASP A 171 -7.42 12.91 -14.37
N ARG A 172 -8.72 13.15 -14.14
CA ARG A 172 -9.70 13.43 -15.19
C ARG A 172 -9.79 14.92 -15.53
N SER A 173 -9.24 15.81 -14.71
CA SER A 173 -9.29 17.25 -14.96
C SER A 173 -8.10 17.67 -15.80
N HIS A 174 -8.34 18.23 -16.98
CA HIS A 174 -7.28 18.80 -17.80
C HIS A 174 -6.67 20.07 -17.18
N ASP A 175 -7.39 20.72 -16.26
CA ASP A 175 -7.03 22.02 -15.68
C ASP A 175 -5.98 21.93 -14.57
N ARG A 176 -5.86 20.77 -13.91
CA ARG A 176 -4.87 20.56 -12.84
C ARG A 176 -3.55 20.04 -13.40
N PRO A 177 -2.39 20.49 -12.90
CA PRO A 177 -1.11 19.90 -13.26
C PRO A 177 -1.04 18.45 -12.77
N GLY A 178 -0.28 17.63 -13.49
CA GLY A 178 -0.03 16.25 -13.09
C GLY A 178 0.67 16.16 -11.73
N GLN A 179 0.44 15.06 -11.02
CA GLN A 179 0.91 14.86 -9.65
C GLN A 179 2.21 14.04 -9.64
N THR A 180 3.05 14.28 -8.63
CA THR A 180 4.21 13.42 -8.35
C THR A 180 3.95 12.68 -7.04
N ILE A 181 3.88 11.35 -7.14
CA ILE A 181 3.63 10.44 -6.03
C ILE A 181 4.99 9.96 -5.54
N TYR A 182 5.31 10.30 -4.30
CA TYR A 182 6.54 9.89 -3.65
C TYR A 182 6.27 8.80 -2.61
N ASP A 183 7.03 7.71 -2.72
CA ASP A 183 7.37 6.89 -1.57
C ASP A 183 8.76 7.33 -1.05
N TRP A 184 8.81 7.77 0.22
CA TRP A 184 10.06 8.20 0.88
C TRP A 184 11.07 7.07 1.02
N ARG A 185 10.62 5.81 1.12
CA ARG A 185 11.47 4.61 1.26
C ARG A 185 12.40 4.44 0.05
N HIS A 186 11.92 4.85 -1.12
CA HIS A 186 12.70 4.82 -2.36
C HIS A 186 13.95 5.68 -2.32
N TYR A 187 14.02 6.67 -1.42
CA TYR A 187 15.12 7.62 -1.32
C TYR A 187 16.07 7.34 -0.15
N LEU A 188 15.86 6.26 0.61
CA LEU A 188 16.66 5.95 1.80
C LEU A 188 18.15 5.77 1.48
N ALA A 189 18.48 5.06 0.40
CA ALA A 189 19.86 4.90 -0.05
C ALA A 189 20.54 6.24 -0.44
N VAL A 190 19.75 7.25 -0.84
CA VAL A 190 20.27 8.60 -1.17
C VAL A 190 20.60 9.35 0.10
N VAL A 191 19.69 9.35 1.09
CA VAL A 191 19.91 10.09 2.35
C VAL A 191 20.96 9.44 3.24
N GLN A 192 21.16 8.12 3.16
CA GLN A 192 22.32 7.44 3.77
C GLN A 192 23.66 8.02 3.29
N ARG A 193 23.76 8.40 2.02
CA ARG A 193 24.98 9.04 1.47
C ARG A 193 25.01 10.54 1.67
N LYS A 194 23.83 11.19 1.64
CA LYS A 194 23.66 12.65 1.74
C LYS A 194 22.57 13.01 2.77
N PRO A 195 22.87 12.95 4.08
CA PRO A 195 21.87 13.16 5.13
C PRO A 195 21.16 14.52 5.07
N GLY A 196 21.86 15.56 4.60
CA GLY A 196 21.28 16.89 4.41
C GLY A 196 20.07 16.95 3.46
N ALA A 197 19.89 15.96 2.57
CA ALA A 197 18.74 15.89 1.68
C ALA A 197 17.41 15.65 2.42
N LEU A 198 17.44 15.18 3.68
CA LEU A 198 16.25 15.04 4.51
C LEU A 198 15.55 16.37 4.82
N ARG A 199 16.28 17.50 4.81
CA ARG A 199 15.73 18.79 5.25
C ARG A 199 14.71 19.37 4.27
N ASN A 200 15.01 19.27 2.98
CA ASN A 200 14.25 19.92 1.90
C ASN A 200 13.83 18.93 0.80
N GLY A 201 14.03 17.64 1.00
CA GLY A 201 13.69 16.63 0.00
C GLY A 201 12.18 16.47 -0.10
N ALA A 202 11.62 16.71 -1.28
CA ALA A 202 10.19 16.53 -1.55
C ALA A 202 9.60 15.19 -1.08
N PRO A 203 10.30 14.03 -1.19
CA PRO A 203 9.79 12.76 -0.70
C PRO A 203 9.55 12.71 0.82
N PHE A 204 10.24 13.54 1.60
CA PHE A 204 10.22 13.48 3.07
C PHE A 204 9.18 14.43 3.69
N VAL A 205 8.43 15.18 2.88
CA VAL A 205 7.37 16.09 3.35
C VAL A 205 6.18 15.29 3.92
N GLU A 206 5.86 14.16 3.30
CA GLU A 206 4.75 13.28 3.66
C GLU A 206 5.17 12.13 4.59
N LEU A 207 6.25 12.32 5.38
CA LEU A 207 6.63 11.34 6.40
C LEU A 207 5.49 11.15 7.44
N PRO A 208 5.34 9.93 7.97
CA PRO A 208 4.49 9.68 9.13
C PRO A 208 4.76 10.63 10.31
N ASP A 209 3.73 10.96 11.07
CA ASP A 209 3.80 11.98 12.14
C ASP A 209 4.88 11.70 13.19
N ALA A 210 5.04 10.44 13.61
CA ALA A 210 6.09 10.05 14.55
C ALA A 210 7.49 10.36 14.00
N PHE A 211 7.75 10.08 12.72
CA PHE A 211 9.03 10.42 12.09
C PHE A 211 9.20 11.93 11.90
N ARG A 212 8.13 12.69 11.61
CA ARG A 212 8.20 14.16 11.55
C ARG A 212 8.55 14.77 12.90
N ALA A 213 7.91 14.30 13.97
CA ALA A 213 8.20 14.75 15.33
C ALA A 213 9.65 14.41 15.75
N LEU A 214 10.09 13.19 15.44
CA LEU A 214 11.47 12.77 15.66
C LEU A 214 12.47 13.64 14.88
N GLN A 215 12.19 13.92 13.60
CA GLN A 215 13.04 14.75 12.76
C GLN A 215 13.18 16.17 13.34
N GLN A 216 12.07 16.79 13.77
CA GLN A 216 12.09 18.11 14.41
C GLN A 216 12.89 18.13 15.71
N TYR A 217 12.90 17.03 16.46
CA TYR A 217 13.70 16.89 17.67
C TYR A 217 15.20 16.72 17.35
N LEU A 218 15.54 15.79 16.45
CA LEU A 218 16.93 15.45 16.13
C LEU A 218 17.65 16.57 15.36
N LEU A 219 16.97 17.28 14.44
CA LEU A 219 17.59 18.34 13.64
C LEU A 219 18.08 19.55 14.47
N LYS A 220 17.64 19.69 15.72
CA LYS A 220 18.15 20.71 16.66
C LYS A 220 19.55 20.39 17.19
N LYS A 221 19.98 19.13 17.08
CA LYS A 221 21.27 18.64 17.59
C LYS A 221 22.29 18.55 16.45
N PRO A 222 23.59 18.82 16.72
CA PRO A 222 24.63 18.59 15.74
C PRO A 222 24.70 17.09 15.39
N GLY A 223 24.64 16.77 14.10
CA GLY A 223 24.67 15.38 13.60
C GLY A 223 23.33 14.63 13.66
N GLY A 224 22.24 15.28 14.08
CA GLY A 224 20.92 14.64 14.16
C GLY A 224 20.31 14.27 12.81
N ASP A 225 20.82 14.83 11.70
CA ASP A 225 20.46 14.39 10.36
C ASP A 225 20.93 12.96 10.08
N ARG A 226 22.18 12.62 10.44
CA ARG A 226 22.68 11.23 10.34
C ARG A 226 21.91 10.29 11.26
N GLU A 227 21.65 10.72 12.49
CA GLU A 227 20.88 9.91 13.44
C GLU A 227 19.46 9.63 12.94
N MET A 228 18.79 10.64 12.37
CA MET A 228 17.48 10.48 11.74
C MET A 228 17.52 9.51 10.55
N VAL A 229 18.52 9.65 9.67
CA VAL A 229 18.71 8.74 8.53
C VAL A 229 18.89 7.30 8.99
N ASP A 230 19.71 7.08 10.02
CA ASP A 230 19.96 5.75 10.57
C ASP A 230 18.69 5.12 11.13
N ILE A 231 17.83 5.90 11.79
CA ILE A 231 16.54 5.42 12.30
C ILE A 231 15.57 5.11 11.15
N LEU A 232 15.47 5.97 10.13
CA LEU A 232 14.64 5.71 8.95
C LEU A 232 15.09 4.46 8.19
N ALA A 233 16.40 4.20 8.14
CA ALA A 233 16.96 3.02 7.49
C ALA A 233 16.54 1.70 8.17
N LEU A 234 16.08 1.71 9.42
CA LEU A 234 15.57 0.52 10.10
C LEU A 234 14.35 -0.08 9.39
N VAL A 235 13.57 0.73 8.68
CA VAL A 235 12.40 0.27 7.89
C VAL A 235 12.81 -0.63 6.71
N LEU A 236 14.10 -0.65 6.34
CA LEU A 236 14.61 -1.60 5.33
C LEU A 236 14.80 -3.02 5.88
N GLN A 237 14.87 -3.18 7.20
CA GLN A 237 15.17 -4.45 7.88
C GLN A 237 14.05 -4.93 8.80
N HIS A 238 13.16 -4.02 9.20
CA HIS A 238 12.08 -4.25 10.14
C HIS A 238 10.75 -3.78 9.56
N ASP A 239 9.66 -4.33 10.07
CA ASP A 239 8.32 -3.83 9.79
C ASP A 239 8.21 -2.34 10.17
N GLU A 240 7.59 -1.56 9.27
CA GLU A 240 7.49 -0.12 9.44
C GLU A 240 6.67 0.27 10.67
N GLN A 241 5.59 -0.44 10.96
CA GLN A 241 4.73 -0.14 12.10
C GLN A 241 5.47 -0.41 13.41
N ALA A 242 6.33 -1.44 13.45
CA ALA A 242 7.20 -1.68 14.60
C ALA A 242 8.20 -0.54 14.81
N VAL A 243 8.83 -0.01 13.75
CA VAL A 243 9.75 1.14 13.84
C VAL A 243 9.01 2.41 14.26
N LEU A 244 7.83 2.68 13.68
CA LEU A 244 6.99 3.82 14.06
C LEU A 244 6.58 3.74 15.54
N SER A 245 6.18 2.57 16.01
CA SER A 245 5.81 2.34 17.41
C SER A 245 7.00 2.57 18.34
N ALA A 246 8.18 2.06 17.98
CA ALA A 246 9.41 2.29 18.76
C ALA A 246 9.77 3.78 18.84
N VAL A 247 9.61 4.53 17.73
CA VAL A 247 9.84 5.98 17.70
C VAL A 247 8.83 6.72 18.57
N ASP A 248 7.55 6.39 18.49
CA ASP A 248 6.50 7.02 19.30
C ASP A 248 6.74 6.77 20.80
N MET A 249 7.10 5.54 21.19
CA MET A 249 7.49 5.22 22.57
C MET A 249 8.72 6.02 23.02
N ALA A 250 9.73 6.14 22.16
CA ALA A 250 10.94 6.90 22.48
C ALA A 250 10.63 8.41 22.63
N LEU A 251 9.74 8.96 21.81
CA LEU A 251 9.28 10.35 21.92
C LEU A 251 8.52 10.58 23.23
N LYS A 252 7.61 9.68 23.61
CA LYS A 252 6.87 9.73 24.88
C LYS A 252 7.78 9.67 26.11
N SER A 253 8.89 8.94 26.02
CA SER A 253 9.89 8.88 27.09
C SER A 253 10.76 10.15 27.22
N GLY A 254 10.66 11.10 26.28
CA GLY A 254 11.42 12.35 26.27
C GLY A 254 12.87 12.25 25.77
N VAL A 255 13.38 11.03 25.54
CA VAL A 255 14.78 10.80 25.09
C VAL A 255 14.79 9.96 23.79
N PRO A 256 14.37 10.51 22.65
CA PRO A 256 14.27 9.77 21.39
C PRO A 256 15.62 9.73 20.64
N THR A 257 16.62 9.07 21.23
CA THR A 257 17.90 8.78 20.56
C THR A 257 17.84 7.49 19.77
N LYS A 258 18.73 7.32 18.78
CA LYS A 258 18.87 6.11 17.97
C LYS A 258 18.98 4.86 18.85
N THR A 259 19.82 4.88 19.88
CA THR A 259 20.02 3.74 20.78
C THR A 259 18.74 3.39 21.53
N HIS A 260 17.97 4.40 21.96
CA HIS A 260 16.72 4.15 22.65
C HIS A 260 15.67 3.54 21.70
N VAL A 261 15.53 4.10 20.49
CA VAL A 261 14.64 3.58 19.46
C VAL A 261 14.99 2.13 19.11
N LEU A 262 16.28 1.82 18.91
CA LEU A 262 16.77 0.46 18.65
C LEU A 262 16.43 -0.50 19.79
N ASN A 263 16.66 -0.10 21.04
CA ASN A 263 16.33 -0.91 22.21
C ASN A 263 14.83 -1.20 22.31
N LEU A 264 13.98 -0.20 22.03
CA LEU A 264 12.52 -0.37 22.03
C LEU A 264 12.08 -1.27 20.87
N LEU A 265 12.64 -1.07 19.68
CA LEU A 265 12.36 -1.89 18.51
C LEU A 265 12.72 -3.36 18.75
N HIS A 266 13.91 -3.65 19.27
CA HIS A 266 14.30 -5.02 19.60
C HIS A 266 13.37 -5.64 20.64
N ARG A 267 12.93 -4.88 21.66
CA ARG A 267 11.95 -5.37 22.63
C ARG A 267 10.59 -5.70 22.00
N LEU A 268 10.14 -4.88 21.05
CA LEU A 268 8.89 -5.12 20.33
C LEU A 268 8.97 -6.37 19.44
N VAL A 269 10.11 -6.56 18.77
CA VAL A 269 10.34 -7.69 17.86
C VAL A 269 10.58 -8.99 18.62
N ASP A 270 11.32 -8.96 19.73
CA ASP A 270 11.66 -10.14 20.53
C ASP A 270 10.43 -10.76 21.25
N GLY A 271 9.35 -10.01 21.41
CA GLY A 271 8.08 -10.50 21.97
C GLY A 271 8.13 -10.96 23.44
N LYS A 272 9.25 -10.75 24.14
CA LYS A 272 9.42 -11.14 25.54
C LYS A 272 8.60 -10.22 26.45
N SER A 273 7.81 -10.80 27.36
CA SER A 273 6.92 -10.03 28.23
C SER A 273 7.69 -9.03 29.09
N PHE A 274 7.15 -7.81 29.16
CA PHE A 274 7.72 -6.67 29.89
C PHE A 274 7.66 -6.81 31.41
N THR A 275 6.93 -7.79 31.92
CA THR A 275 6.91 -8.14 33.32
C THR A 275 8.13 -9.01 33.62
N PRO A 276 9.18 -8.49 34.29
CA PRO A 276 10.13 -9.38 34.92
C PRO A 276 9.33 -10.34 35.81
N PRO A 277 9.67 -11.63 35.84
CA PRO A 277 9.01 -12.55 36.75
C PRO A 277 9.09 -11.95 38.15
N THR A 278 7.95 -11.85 38.82
CA THR A 278 7.90 -11.44 40.22
C THR A 278 8.73 -12.46 40.97
N ILE A 279 9.90 -12.03 41.46
CA ILE A 279 10.73 -12.89 42.29
C ILE A 279 10.01 -12.96 43.63
N ASP A 280 9.44 -14.13 43.95
CA ASP A 280 8.94 -14.43 45.28
C ASP A 280 10.13 -14.43 46.23
N ALA A 281 10.41 -13.27 46.84
CA ALA A 281 11.46 -13.15 47.83
C ALA A 281 11.10 -14.06 49.01
N PRO A 282 11.97 -15.03 49.40
CA PRO A 282 11.70 -15.87 50.55
C PRO A 282 11.42 -15.01 51.79
N GLN A 283 10.46 -15.42 52.63
CA GLN A 283 10.09 -14.73 53.88
C GLN A 283 11.29 -14.42 54.80
N ALA A 284 12.38 -15.19 54.67
CA ALA A 284 13.64 -14.94 55.38
C ALA A 284 14.34 -13.63 54.97
N LEU A 285 14.02 -13.07 53.79
CA LEU A 285 14.57 -11.80 53.29
C LEU A 285 13.65 -10.60 53.57
N THR A 286 12.55 -10.80 54.31
CA THR A 286 11.72 -9.69 54.77
C THR A 286 12.52 -8.85 55.77
N LEU A 287 12.82 -7.60 55.39
CA LEU A 287 13.61 -6.70 56.20
C LEU A 287 12.86 -6.39 57.51
N VAL A 288 13.43 -6.78 58.64
CA VAL A 288 12.90 -6.44 59.98
C VAL A 288 12.90 -4.92 60.21
N ASN A 289 13.86 -4.23 59.59
CA ASN A 289 13.94 -2.77 59.58
C ASN A 289 13.96 -2.28 58.14
N GLU A 290 12.85 -1.69 57.71
CA GLU A 290 12.80 -1.07 56.40
C GLU A 290 13.79 0.11 56.33
N PRO A 291 14.55 0.24 55.22
CA PRO A 291 15.42 1.38 55.03
C PRO A 291 14.58 2.63 54.90
N LYS A 292 14.57 3.45 55.96
CA LYS A 292 14.03 4.80 55.88
C LYS A 292 14.97 5.63 55.01
N ALA A 293 14.46 6.19 53.91
CA ALA A 293 15.15 7.20 53.12
C ALA A 293 15.26 8.51 53.94
N ASN A 294 16.11 8.50 54.96
CA ASN A 294 16.29 9.60 55.88
C ASN A 294 17.60 10.34 55.54
N VAL A 295 17.46 11.40 54.75
CA VAL A 295 18.56 12.30 54.37
C VAL A 295 19.10 13.14 55.55
N GLU A 296 18.34 13.28 56.64
CA GLU A 296 18.75 14.04 57.84
C GLU A 296 19.90 13.37 58.62
N ARG A 297 20.15 12.08 58.38
CA ARG A 297 21.32 11.38 58.94
C ARG A 297 22.64 12.02 58.52
N TYR A 298 22.72 12.57 57.31
CA TYR A 298 23.90 13.29 56.84
C TYR A 298 24.04 14.66 57.52
N ASP A 299 22.92 15.33 57.79
CA ASP A 299 22.92 16.63 58.47
C ASP A 299 23.33 16.53 59.95
N ALA A 300 23.05 15.40 60.61
CA ALA A 300 23.52 15.12 61.97
C ALA A 300 25.06 14.99 62.04
N LEU A 301 25.69 14.43 61.00
CA LEU A 301 27.15 14.34 60.90
C LEU A 301 27.81 15.71 60.73
N ARG A 302 27.11 16.70 60.16
CA ARG A 302 27.57 18.10 60.07
C ARG A 302 27.54 18.85 61.40
N LYS A 303 26.69 18.46 62.35
CA LYS A 303 26.61 19.11 63.68
C LYS A 303 27.66 18.60 64.66
N THR A 304 28.36 17.52 64.32
CA THR A 304 29.39 16.91 65.16
C THR A 304 30.78 17.27 64.61
N GLU A 305 31.08 18.56 64.47
CA GLU A 305 32.47 19.03 64.46
C GLU A 305 33.06 18.77 65.85
N ALA A 306 33.54 17.55 66.08
CA ALA A 306 34.50 17.31 67.14
C ALA A 306 35.76 18.10 66.79
N ARG A 307 36.04 19.17 67.56
CA ARG A 307 37.35 19.81 67.61
C ARG A 307 38.40 18.74 67.91
N HIS A 308 39.12 18.31 66.89
CA HIS A 308 40.38 17.59 67.08
C HIS A 308 41.53 18.57 66.82
N ALA A 309 42.04 19.05 67.95
CA ALA A 309 43.39 19.50 68.32
C ALA A 309 44.32 20.16 67.28
N SER A 310 44.85 21.30 67.73
CA SER A 310 46.13 21.92 67.38
C SER A 310 47.31 20.96 67.40
#